data_AF-A0A1Y0G0R3-F1
#
_entry.id   AF-A0A1Y0G0R3-F1
#
_cell.length_a   1.000
_cell.length_b   1.000
_cell.length_c   1.000
_cell.angle_alpha   90.00
_cell.angle_beta   90.00
_cell.angle_gamma   90.00
#
_symmetry.space_group_name_H-M   'P 1'
#
loop_
_entity.id
_entity.type
_entity.pdbx_description
1 polymer ?
#
loop_
_entity_poly.entity_id
_entity_poly.type
_entity_poly.pdbx_seq_one_letter_code
_entity_poly.pdbx_strand_id
1 'polypeptide(L)'
;MKTMYQIVDEPKPKALSYLIVPPIVILLVAFFLNPYWAVLWLIVNSVLLGSRTLWKEVGILALGSALAYGYLVGLGSLLGAGYFAGVEEAPRYFSIIYRGICYFFLYWAIFVQSQSYAIFKYWQTEQD
;
A
#
# COMPACT_ATOMS: atom_id res chain seq x y z
N MET A 1 -26.60 14.73 34.65
CA MET A 1 -25.58 14.82 33.58
C MET A 1 -24.96 13.43 33.46
N LYS A 2 -25.44 12.59 32.53
CA LYS A 2 -24.85 11.25 32.34
C LYS A 2 -23.51 11.45 31.62
N THR A 3 -22.42 11.18 32.30
CA THR A 3 -21.10 11.01 31.68
C THR A 3 -21.23 9.83 30.72
N MET A 4 -21.38 10.15 29.44
CA MET A 4 -21.36 9.19 28.36
C MET A 4 -19.99 8.51 28.42
N TYR A 5 -19.98 7.21 28.69
CA TYR A 5 -18.76 6.42 28.83
C TYR A 5 -18.12 6.34 27.44
N GLN A 6 -17.18 7.25 27.14
CA GLN A 6 -16.42 7.22 25.90
C GLN A 6 -15.42 6.07 25.99
N ILE A 7 -15.66 5.01 25.22
CA ILE A 7 -14.65 3.98 25.01
C ILE A 7 -13.52 4.66 24.21
N VAL A 8 -12.30 4.63 24.77
CA VAL A 8 -11.11 5.29 24.20
C VAL A 8 -10.81 4.86 22.75
N ASP A 9 -11.39 3.76 22.30
CA ASP A 9 -11.22 3.17 20.98
C ASP A 9 -12.30 3.53 19.94
N GLU A 10 -13.26 4.41 20.27
CA GLU A 10 -14.25 4.89 19.30
C GLU A 10 -13.58 5.80 18.23
N PRO A 11 -13.68 5.47 16.93
CA PRO A 11 -13.16 6.33 15.88
C PRO A 11 -13.94 7.64 15.85
N LYS A 12 -13.25 8.76 16.04
CA LYS A 12 -13.86 10.09 15.94
C LYS A 12 -14.48 10.27 14.54
N PRO A 13 -15.73 10.75 14.42
CA PRO A 13 -16.32 11.05 13.13
C PRO A 13 -15.46 12.11 12.44
N LYS A 14 -14.74 11.71 11.38
CA LYS A 14 -13.94 12.62 10.55
C LYS A 14 -14.80 13.05 9.37
N ALA A 15 -14.84 14.36 9.10
CA ALA A 15 -15.58 14.94 7.97
C ALA A 15 -15.21 14.31 6.61
N LEU A 16 -14.02 13.72 6.50
CA LEU A 16 -13.49 13.08 5.28
C LEU A 16 -13.66 11.55 5.26
N SER A 17 -14.54 10.98 6.10
CA SER A 17 -14.78 9.52 6.13
C SER A 17 -15.29 8.97 4.80
N TYR A 18 -15.99 9.78 4.00
CA TYR A 18 -16.49 9.42 2.67
C TYR A 18 -15.38 9.18 1.63
N LEU A 19 -14.15 9.63 1.89
CA LEU A 19 -12.98 9.38 1.04
C LEU A 19 -12.27 8.06 1.38
N ILE A 20 -12.69 7.37 2.45
CA ILE A 20 -12.11 6.08 2.84
C ILE A 20 -12.65 5.01 1.89
N VAL A 21 -11.73 4.31 1.23
CA VAL A 21 -12.04 3.30 0.21
C VAL A 21 -11.60 1.92 0.71
N PRO A 22 -12.34 0.83 0.38
CA PRO A 22 -11.87 -0.51 0.65
C PRO A 22 -10.45 -0.73 0.10
N PRO A 23 -9.50 -1.26 0.89
CA PRO A 23 -8.12 -1.43 0.45
C PRO A 23 -7.98 -2.27 -0.83
N ILE A 24 -8.89 -3.23 -1.06
CA ILE A 24 -8.91 -4.03 -2.29
C ILE A 24 -9.17 -3.19 -3.55
N VAL A 25 -9.95 -2.12 -3.46
CA VAL A 25 -10.20 -1.22 -4.60
C VAL A 25 -8.93 -0.47 -4.96
N ILE A 26 -8.12 -0.09 -3.96
CA ILE A 26 -6.81 0.54 -4.19
C ILE A 26 -5.89 -0.43 -4.97
N LEU A 27 -5.91 -1.72 -4.63
CA LEU A 27 -5.17 -2.75 -5.38
C LEU A 27 -5.63 -2.84 -6.83
N LEU A 28 -6.95 -2.89 -7.06
CA LEU A 28 -7.52 -2.97 -8.40
C LEU A 28 -7.13 -1.76 -9.24
N VAL A 29 -7.24 -0.56 -8.69
CA VAL A 29 -6.80 0.67 -9.35
C VAL A 29 -5.31 0.63 -9.70
N ALA A 30 -4.48 0.02 -8.84
CA ALA A 30 -3.05 -0.16 -9.10
C ALA A 30 -2.76 -1.00 -10.34
N PHE A 31 -3.57 -2.04 -10.60
CA PHE A 31 -3.41 -2.91 -11.77
C PHE A 31 -3.69 -2.18 -13.09
N PHE A 32 -4.64 -1.23 -13.11
CA PHE A 32 -5.05 -0.53 -14.32
C PHE A 32 -4.29 0.77 -14.59
N LEU A 33 -3.83 1.45 -13.55
CA LEU A 33 -3.11 2.72 -13.69
C LEU A 33 -1.61 2.51 -13.51
N ASN A 34 -1.15 2.62 -12.27
CA ASN A 34 0.25 2.52 -11.90
C ASN A 34 0.34 2.25 -10.39
N PRO A 35 1.19 1.31 -9.94
CA PRO A 35 1.39 1.04 -8.52
C PRO A 35 1.79 2.26 -7.69
N TYR A 36 2.49 3.26 -8.25
CA TYR A 36 2.89 4.45 -7.47
C TYR A 36 1.71 5.28 -6.98
N TRP A 37 0.67 5.45 -7.80
CA TRP A 37 -0.55 6.15 -7.38
C TRP A 37 -1.28 5.38 -6.28
N ALA A 38 -1.27 4.05 -6.35
CA ALA A 38 -1.83 3.21 -5.31
C ALA A 38 -1.06 3.33 -3.98
N VAL A 39 0.26 3.47 -4.01
CA VAL A 39 1.07 3.74 -2.80
C VAL A 39 0.64 5.05 -2.14
N LEU A 40 0.54 6.14 -2.92
CA LEU A 40 0.10 7.44 -2.38
C LEU A 40 -1.32 7.36 -1.81
N TRP A 41 -2.23 6.74 -2.56
CA TRP A 41 -3.61 6.56 -2.11
C TRP A 41 -3.70 5.72 -0.84
N LEU A 42 -2.87 4.66 -0.73
CA LEU A 42 -2.83 3.80 0.45
C LEU A 42 -2.43 4.60 1.68
N ILE A 43 -1.38 5.43 1.60
CA ILE A 43 -0.95 6.31 2.69
C ILE A 43 -2.08 7.26 3.11
N VAL A 44 -2.72 7.92 2.14
CA VAL A 44 -3.86 8.81 2.42
C VAL A 44 -4.98 8.05 3.11
N ASN A 45 -5.35 6.87 2.60
CA ASN A 45 -6.39 6.02 3.17
C ASN A 45 -6.06 5.60 4.61
N SER A 46 -4.79 5.30 4.91
CA SER A 46 -4.32 4.94 6.25
C SER A 46 -4.46 6.08 7.25
N VAL A 47 -4.11 7.30 6.83
CA VAL A 47 -4.22 8.52 7.65
C VAL A 47 -5.69 8.84 7.92
N LEU A 48 -6.55 8.71 6.91
CA LEU A 48 -7.99 8.91 7.06
C LEU A 48 -8.60 7.88 8.01
N LEU A 49 -8.28 6.60 7.84
CA LEU A 49 -8.68 5.51 8.75
C LEU A 49 -8.21 5.72 10.19
N GLY A 50 -7.16 6.53 10.41
CA GLY A 50 -6.50 6.58 11.72
C GLY A 50 -5.90 5.21 12.09
N SER A 51 -5.39 4.49 11.08
CA SER A 51 -4.91 3.13 11.22
C SER A 51 -3.88 3.01 12.34
N ARG A 52 -4.12 2.13 13.33
CA ARG A 52 -3.10 1.78 14.35
C ARG A 52 -1.84 1.18 13.71
N THR A 53 -1.94 0.68 12.48
CA THR A 53 -0.86 0.08 11.70
C THR A 53 -0.22 1.03 10.70
N LEU A 54 -0.50 2.35 10.75
CA LEU A 54 0.05 3.34 9.80
C LEU A 54 1.57 3.22 9.63
N TRP A 55 2.32 3.13 10.73
CA TRP A 55 3.79 3.01 10.66
C TRP A 55 4.26 1.69 10.06
N LYS A 56 3.52 0.60 10.26
CA LYS A 56 3.81 -0.69 9.63
C LYS A 56 3.56 -0.62 8.14
N GLU A 57 2.45 -0.02 7.73
CA GLU A 57 2.09 0.17 6.32
C GLU A 57 3.14 1.04 5.61
N VAL A 58 3.51 2.18 6.19
CA VAL A 58 4.59 3.05 5.68
C VAL A 58 5.93 2.32 5.63
N GLY A 59 6.26 1.53 6.67
CA GLY A 59 7.47 0.72 6.70
C GLY A 59 7.53 -0.33 5.57
N ILE A 60 6.42 -1.01 5.29
CA ILE A 60 6.31 -1.98 4.18
C ILE A 60 6.50 -1.27 2.84
N LEU A 61 5.87 -0.11 2.63
CA LEU A 61 6.00 0.66 1.40
C LEU A 61 7.42 1.22 1.21
N ALA A 62 8.06 1.68 2.28
CA ALA A 62 9.44 2.15 2.28
C ALA A 62 10.41 1.01 1.93
N LEU A 63 10.23 -0.17 2.53
CA LEU A 63 11.02 -1.36 2.24
C LEU A 63 10.86 -1.80 0.77
N GLY A 64 9.63 -1.83 0.27
CA GLY A 64 9.36 -2.15 -1.12
C GLY A 64 9.98 -1.17 -2.09
N SER A 65 9.94 0.13 -1.76
CA SER A 65 10.59 1.18 -2.54
C SER A 65 12.12 1.03 -2.55
N ALA A 66 12.72 0.74 -1.40
CA ALA A 66 14.15 0.52 -1.28
C ALA A 66 14.62 -0.71 -2.08
N LEU A 67 13.86 -1.82 -2.02
CA LEU A 67 14.16 -3.03 -2.81
C LEU A 67 13.98 -2.80 -4.31
N ALA A 68 12.91 -2.10 -4.72
CA ALA A 68 12.70 -1.75 -6.12
C ALA A 68 13.84 -0.84 -6.65
N TYR A 69 14.28 0.13 -5.85
CA TYR A 69 15.42 0.98 -6.20
C TYR A 69 16.73 0.19 -6.29
N GLY A 70 17.03 -0.64 -5.28
CA GLY A 70 18.21 -1.50 -5.27
C GLY A 70 18.24 -2.46 -6.46
N TYR A 71 17.09 -2.99 -6.85
CA TYR A 71 16.94 -3.80 -8.05
C TYR A 71 17.32 -3.03 -9.32
N LEU A 72 16.83 -1.80 -9.50
CA LEU A 72 17.15 -0.97 -10.67
C LEU A 72 18.63 -0.59 -10.72
N VAL A 73 19.24 -0.22 -9.60
CA VAL A 73 20.68 0.11 -9.52
C VAL A 73 21.54 -1.13 -9.80
N GLY A 74 21.20 -2.26 -9.21
CA GLY A 74 21.88 -3.54 -9.44
C GLY A 74 21.80 -3.97 -10.89
N LEU A 75 20.60 -3.89 -11.48
CA LEU A 75 20.38 -4.21 -12.88
C LEU A 75 21.15 -3.26 -13.80
N GLY A 76 21.14 -1.95 -13.54
CA GLY A 76 21.90 -0.96 -14.30
C GLY A 76 23.40 -1.25 -14.28
N SER A 77 23.95 -1.63 -13.12
CA SER A 77 25.35 -2.02 -12.97
C SER A 77 25.69 -3.27 -13.80
N LEU A 78 24.84 -4.30 -13.75
CA LEU A 78 25.04 -5.54 -14.51
C LEU A 78 24.93 -5.32 -16.03
N LEU A 79 23.97 -4.50 -16.47
CA LEU A 79 23.82 -4.13 -17.88
C LEU A 79 25.04 -3.33 -18.37
N GLY A 80 25.53 -2.37 -17.58
CA GLY A 80 26.72 -1.59 -17.91
C GLY A 80 28.00 -2.44 -18.00
N ALA A 81 28.07 -3.53 -17.25
CA ALA A 81 29.16 -4.51 -17.30
C ALA A 81 29.02 -5.54 -18.44
N GLY A 82 27.95 -5.50 -19.24
CA GLY A 82 27.78 -6.37 -20.40
C GLY A 82 27.33 -7.81 -20.09
N TYR A 83 26.92 -8.11 -18.86
CA TYR A 83 26.52 -9.48 -18.44
C TYR A 83 25.36 -10.06 -19.24
N PHE A 84 24.55 -9.22 -19.89
CA PHE A 84 23.37 -9.63 -20.64
C PHE A 84 23.47 -9.31 -22.14
N ALA A 85 24.67 -9.00 -22.64
CA ALA A 85 24.90 -8.79 -24.07
C ALA A 85 24.57 -10.10 -24.83
N GLY A 86 23.55 -10.05 -25.69
CA GLY A 86 23.11 -11.21 -26.50
C GLY A 86 21.89 -11.98 -25.96
N VAL A 87 21.32 -11.60 -24.81
CA VAL A 87 20.06 -12.19 -24.32
C VAL A 87 18.90 -11.24 -24.63
N GLU A 88 18.28 -11.43 -25.80
CA GLU A 88 17.20 -10.54 -26.29
C GLU A 88 15.98 -10.48 -25.37
N GLU A 89 15.69 -11.57 -24.64
CA GLU A 89 14.52 -11.63 -23.75
C GLU A 89 14.77 -11.08 -22.33
N ALA A 90 16.02 -10.83 -21.95
CA ALA A 90 16.38 -10.41 -20.60
C ALA A 90 15.58 -9.19 -20.10
N PRO A 91 15.35 -8.13 -20.91
CA PRO A 91 14.55 -6.98 -20.48
C PRO A 91 13.11 -7.33 -20.06
N ARG A 92 12.48 -8.32 -20.71
CA ARG A 92 11.12 -8.75 -20.36
C ARG A 92 11.09 -9.39 -18.97
N TYR A 93 12.01 -10.30 -18.70
CA TYR A 93 12.13 -10.93 -17.39
C TYR A 93 12.43 -9.93 -16.28
N PHE A 94 13.29 -8.95 -16.55
CA PHE A 94 13.58 -7.90 -15.57
C PHE A 94 12.36 -7.05 -15.23
N SER A 95 11.56 -6.71 -16.24
CA SER A 95 10.31 -5.98 -16.03
C SER A 95 9.30 -6.76 -15.19
N ILE A 96 9.24 -8.09 -15.34
CA ILE A 96 8.35 -8.96 -14.56
C ILE A 96 8.80 -8.99 -13.10
N ILE A 97 10.10 -9.18 -12.85
CA ILE A 97 10.65 -9.19 -11.49
C ILE A 97 10.40 -7.85 -10.81
N TYR A 98 10.68 -6.74 -11.50
CA TYR A 98 10.44 -5.40 -10.97
C TYR A 98 8.98 -5.18 -10.57
N ARG A 99 8.04 -5.51 -11.47
CA ARG A 99 6.60 -5.43 -11.19
C ARG A 99 6.21 -6.35 -10.04
N GLY A 100 6.77 -7.55 -9.98
CA GLY A 100 6.54 -8.50 -8.89
C GLY A 100 6.91 -7.94 -7.53
N ILE A 101 8.08 -7.27 -7.42
CA ILE A 101 8.49 -6.57 -6.20
C ILE A 101 7.46 -5.50 -5.83
N CYS A 102 7.12 -4.61 -6.77
CA CYS A 102 6.16 -3.53 -6.50
C CYS A 102 4.79 -4.06 -6.02
N TYR A 103 4.21 -5.03 -6.73
CA TYR A 103 2.90 -5.59 -6.39
C TYR A 103 2.92 -6.41 -5.11
N PHE A 104 4.01 -7.13 -4.82
CA PHE A 104 4.16 -7.89 -3.58
C PHE A 104 4.06 -6.96 -2.36
N PHE A 105 4.82 -5.87 -2.34
CA PHE A 105 4.79 -4.92 -1.22
C PHE A 105 3.48 -4.14 -1.14
N LEU A 106 2.88 -3.79 -2.28
CA LEU A 106 1.57 -3.18 -2.31
C LEU A 106 0.51 -4.12 -1.72
N TYR A 107 0.50 -5.38 -2.13
CA TYR A 107 -0.42 -6.40 -1.62
C TYR A 107 -0.26 -6.59 -0.12
N TRP A 108 0.99 -6.65 0.37
CA TRP A 108 1.28 -6.77 1.79
C TRP A 108 0.74 -5.57 2.58
N ALA A 109 0.99 -4.34 2.12
CA ALA A 109 0.46 -3.13 2.78
C ALA A 109 -1.07 -3.12 2.82
N ILE A 110 -1.73 -3.53 1.73
CA ILE A 110 -3.18 -3.62 1.63
C ILE A 110 -3.76 -4.65 2.59
N PHE A 111 -3.10 -5.81 2.73
CA PHE A 111 -3.53 -6.84 3.66
C PHE A 111 -3.47 -6.36 5.12
N VAL A 112 -2.43 -5.61 5.48
CA VAL A 112 -2.32 -4.98 6.80
C VAL A 112 -3.42 -3.93 7.00
N GLN A 113 -3.62 -3.04 6.03
CA GLN A 113 -4.64 -1.98 6.11
C GLN A 113 -6.07 -2.55 6.18
N SER A 114 -6.32 -3.72 5.59
CA SER A 114 -7.63 -4.38 5.59
C SER A 114 -8.16 -4.69 7.00
N GLN A 115 -7.27 -4.91 7.97
CA GLN A 115 -7.65 -5.10 9.37
C GLN A 115 -8.25 -3.81 9.96
N SER A 116 -7.57 -2.68 9.76
CA SER A 116 -8.04 -1.36 10.20
C SER A 116 -9.32 -0.96 9.49
N TYR A 117 -9.45 -1.27 8.20
CA TYR A 117 -10.68 -1.02 7.43
C TYR A 117 -11.87 -1.85 7.94
N ALA A 118 -11.66 -3.12 8.30
CA ALA A 118 -12.72 -3.96 8.86
C ALA A 118 -13.26 -3.40 10.17
N ILE A 119 -12.38 -2.90 11.05
CA ILE A 119 -12.78 -2.22 12.30
C ILE A 119 -13.57 -0.95 11.97
N PHE A 120 -13.08 -0.10 11.07
CA PHE A 120 -13.79 1.10 10.65
C PHE A 120 -15.21 0.81 10.14
N LYS A 121 -15.36 -0.22 9.30
CA LYS A 121 -16.66 -0.62 8.74
C LYS A 121 -17.62 -1.16 9.80
N TYR A 122 -17.10 -1.90 10.78
CA TYR A 122 -17.89 -2.38 11.92
C TYR A 122 -18.53 -1.19 12.68
N TRP A 123 -17.74 -0.19 13.03
CA TRP A 123 -18.24 1.01 13.72
C TRP A 123 -19.22 1.84 12.89
N GLN A 124 -19.00 1.93 11.57
CA GLN A 124 -19.91 2.64 10.69
C GLN A 124 -21.29 1.98 10.65
N THR A 125 -21.35 0.64 10.64
CA THR A 125 -22.61 -0.11 10.56
C THR A 125 -23.42 -0.04 11.87
N GLU A 126 -22.76 0.20 13.00
CA GLU A 126 -23.43 0.29 14.33
C GLU A 126 -23.95 1.70 14.65
N GLN A 127 -23.63 2.71 13.82
CA GLN A 127 -24.13 4.08 13.94
C GLN A 127 -25.35 4.38 13.05
N ASP A 128 -25.68 3.48 12.12
CA ASP A 128 -26.87 3.55 11.24
C ASP A 128 -28.01 2.67 11.80
#